data_AF-A0A1W9STY8-F1
#
_entry.id   AF-A0A1W9STY8-F1
#
_cell.length_a   1.000
_cell.length_b   1.000
_cell.length_c   1.000
_cell.angle_alpha   90.00
_cell.angle_beta   90.00
_cell.angle_gamma   90.00
#
_symmetry.space_group_name_H-M   'P 1'
#
loop_
_entity.id
_entity.type
_entity.pdbx_description
1 polymer ?
#
loop_
_entity_poly.entity_id
_entity_poly.type
_entity_poly.pdbx_seq_one_letter_code
_entity_poly.pdbx_strand_id
1 'polypeptide(L)'
;MNLKKQTLDELYDTRTLMASTIWELELREEKKEIREKSNLCKLQIQLAILKLENAKLKNIKDNLISNEKQLKETTKKLKKTKENLDNIADVINSVAGFISVVGKIVVDIALPDL
;
A
#
# COMPACT_ATOMS: atom_id res chain seq x y z
N MET A 1 9.43 -3.65 -20.44
CA MET A 1 10.20 -2.42 -20.15
C MET A 1 9.22 -1.32 -19.75
N ASN A 2 9.46 -0.59 -18.66
CA ASN A 2 8.56 0.50 -18.23
C ASN A 2 9.03 1.82 -18.84
N LEU A 3 8.39 2.22 -19.95
CA LEU A 3 8.73 3.43 -20.71
C LEU A 3 8.82 4.68 -19.81
N LYS A 4 7.91 4.84 -18.84
CA LYS A 4 7.92 5.98 -17.91
C LYS A 4 9.15 6.00 -17.00
N LYS A 5 9.71 4.84 -16.66
CA LYS A 5 10.93 4.76 -15.86
C LYS A 5 12.12 5.18 -16.71
N GLN A 6 12.26 4.61 -17.90
CA GLN A 6 13.34 4.95 -18.83
C GLN A 6 13.35 6.43 -19.19
N THR A 7 12.19 7.01 -19.54
CA THR A 7 12.09 8.45 -19.82
C THR A 7 12.47 9.31 -18.61
N LEU A 8 12.14 8.88 -17.39
CA LEU A 8 12.53 9.65 -16.20
C LEU A 8 14.04 9.56 -15.94
N ASP A 9 14.63 8.37 -16.14
CA ASP A 9 16.07 8.15 -16.00
C ASP A 9 16.85 9.01 -17.01
N GLU A 10 16.44 9.03 -18.28
CA GLU A 10 17.03 9.89 -19.32
C GLU A 10 16.90 11.40 -18.99
N LEU A 11 15.76 11.82 -18.44
CA LEU A 11 15.56 13.21 -18.02
C LEU A 11 16.47 13.58 -16.84
N TYR A 12 16.72 12.67 -15.89
CA TYR A 12 17.66 12.91 -14.80
C TYR A 12 19.11 13.00 -15.29
N ASP A 13 19.51 12.12 -16.19
CA ASP A 13 20.85 12.15 -16.80
C ASP A 13 21.05 13.48 -17.54
N THR A 14 20.06 13.89 -18.33
CA THR A 14 20.06 15.17 -19.05
C THR A 14 20.12 16.35 -18.06
N ARG A 15 19.31 16.35 -17.00
CA ARG A 15 19.34 17.39 -15.96
C ARG A 15 20.71 17.47 -15.30
N THR A 16 21.32 16.33 -15.02
CA THR A 16 22.65 16.24 -14.38
C THR A 16 23.72 16.82 -15.28
N LEU A 17 23.69 16.48 -16.57
CA LEU A 17 24.59 17.07 -17.57
C LEU A 17 24.42 18.59 -17.65
N MET A 18 23.17 19.08 -17.72
CA MET A 18 22.85 20.51 -17.76
C MET A 18 23.06 21.26 -16.43
N ALA A 19 23.40 20.55 -15.36
CA ALA A 19 23.80 21.11 -14.07
C ALA A 19 25.31 20.98 -13.83
N SER A 20 26.04 20.37 -14.76
CA SER A 20 27.48 20.22 -14.65
C SER A 20 28.20 21.56 -14.86
N THR A 21 29.31 21.74 -14.16
CA THR A 21 30.16 22.93 -14.31
C THR A 21 30.70 23.08 -15.74
N ILE A 22 30.99 21.96 -16.42
CA ILE A 22 31.46 21.96 -17.81
C ILE A 22 30.40 22.59 -18.72
N TRP A 23 29.16 22.11 -18.63
CA TRP A 23 28.06 22.66 -19.42
C TRP A 23 27.80 24.15 -19.13
N GLU A 24 27.89 24.57 -17.87
CA GLU A 24 27.72 25.98 -17.52
C GLU A 24 28.85 26.87 -18.06
N LEU A 25 30.08 26.37 -18.10
CA LEU A 25 31.22 27.09 -18.67
C LEU A 25 31.08 27.22 -20.19
N GLU A 26 30.77 26.12 -20.89
CA GLU A 26 30.49 26.13 -22.33
C GLU A 26 29.37 27.11 -22.67
N LEU A 27 28.29 27.10 -21.88
CA LEU A 27 27.15 27.97 -22.13
C LEU A 27 27.48 29.45 -21.91
N ARG A 28 28.44 29.81 -21.04
CA ARG A 28 28.82 31.22 -20.83
C ARG A 28 29.48 31.85 -22.05
N GLU A 29 30.28 31.06 -22.77
CA GLU A 29 30.99 31.50 -23.97
C GLU A 29 30.06 31.66 -25.18
N GLU A 30 28.87 31.06 -25.13
CA GLU A 30 27.87 31.12 -26.19
C GLU A 30 27.13 32.45 -26.28
N LYS A 31 26.49 32.67 -27.44
CA LYS A 31 25.63 33.85 -27.68
C LYS A 31 24.42 33.88 -26.73
N LYS A 32 23.98 35.09 -26.35
CA LYS A 32 22.83 35.31 -25.44
C LYS A 32 21.60 34.48 -25.82
N GLU A 33 21.25 34.44 -27.11
CA GLU A 33 20.08 33.68 -27.61
C GLU A 33 20.20 32.17 -27.35
N ILE A 34 21.41 31.61 -27.48
CA ILE A 34 21.67 30.19 -27.22
C ILE A 34 21.57 29.92 -25.71
N ARG A 35 22.07 30.83 -24.88
CA ARG A 35 21.93 30.74 -23.41
C ARG A 35 20.48 30.75 -22.97
N GLU A 36 19.68 31.66 -23.50
CA GLU A 36 18.26 31.76 -23.19
C GLU A 36 17.48 30.51 -23.61
N LYS A 37 17.71 30.02 -24.84
CA LYS A 37 17.10 28.76 -25.32
C LYS A 37 17.50 27.57 -24.46
N SER A 38 18.77 27.49 -24.07
CA SER A 38 19.30 26.41 -23.23
C SER A 38 18.70 26.43 -21.82
N ASN A 39 18.56 27.61 -21.22
CA ASN A 39 17.90 27.79 -19.93
C ASN A 39 16.40 27.43 -20.00
N LEU A 40 15.72 27.80 -21.08
CA LEU A 40 14.33 27.38 -21.31
C LEU A 40 14.22 25.85 -21.43
N CYS A 41 15.12 25.21 -22.16
CA CYS A 41 15.18 23.75 -22.26
C CYS A 41 15.39 23.10 -20.87
N LYS A 42 16.33 23.63 -20.07
CA LYS A 42 16.57 23.18 -18.70
C LYS A 42 15.31 23.24 -17.84
N LEU A 43 14.57 24.35 -17.91
CA LEU A 43 13.31 24.53 -17.21
C LEU A 43 12.25 23.52 -17.68
N GLN A 44 12.14 23.27 -18.98
CA GLN A 44 11.20 22.29 -19.54
C GLN A 44 11.49 20.86 -19.04
N ILE A 45 12.76 20.46 -18.99
CA ILE A 45 13.18 19.16 -18.44
C ILE A 45 12.80 19.04 -16.97
N GLN A 46 13.07 20.08 -16.16
CA GLN A 46 12.71 20.10 -14.75
C GLN A 46 11.18 19.97 -14.54
N LEU A 47 10.39 20.69 -15.35
CA LEU A 47 8.92 20.59 -15.31
C LEU A 47 8.44 19.19 -15.74
N ALA A 48 9.07 18.56 -16.72
CA ALA A 48 8.73 17.21 -17.16
C ALA A 48 9.00 16.18 -16.05
N ILE A 49 10.16 16.27 -15.39
CA ILE A 49 10.51 15.43 -14.21
C ILE A 49 9.44 15.59 -13.13
N LEU A 50 9.12 16.82 -12.74
CA LEU A 50 8.10 17.12 -11.72
C LEU A 50 6.73 16.52 -12.07
N LYS A 51 6.28 16.64 -13.32
CA LYS A 51 5.00 16.07 -13.78
C LYS A 51 5.01 14.54 -13.69
N LEU A 52 6.11 13.89 -14.09
CA LEU A 52 6.23 12.43 -14.05
C LEU A 52 6.32 11.90 -12.61
N GLU A 53 7.06 12.58 -11.74
CA GLU A 53 7.12 12.26 -10.31
C GLU A 53 5.75 12.41 -9.65
N ASN A 54 5.06 13.53 -9.90
CA ASN A 54 3.71 13.74 -9.38
C ASN A 54 2.72 12.67 -9.88
N ALA A 55 2.84 12.23 -11.13
CA ALA A 55 2.03 11.13 -11.64
C ALA A 55 2.34 9.80 -10.92
N LYS A 56 3.62 9.51 -10.62
CA LYS A 56 4.01 8.34 -9.82
C LYS A 56 3.44 8.43 -8.40
N LEU A 57 3.57 9.59 -7.74
CA LEU A 57 3.03 9.82 -6.40
C LEU A 57 1.51 9.69 -6.35
N LYS A 58 0.79 10.18 -7.38
CA LYS A 58 -0.66 10.00 -7.50
C LYS A 58 -1.04 8.52 -7.56
N ASN A 59 -0.39 7.74 -8.42
CA ASN A 59 -0.65 6.30 -8.50
C ASN A 59 -0.35 5.59 -7.17
N ILE A 60 0.73 5.95 -6.48
CA ILE A 60 1.06 5.40 -5.17
C ILE A 60 -0.03 5.74 -4.15
N LYS A 61 -0.47 7.01 -4.11
CA LYS A 61 -1.55 7.46 -3.24
C LYS A 61 -2.85 6.68 -3.50
N ASP A 62 -3.25 6.54 -4.75
CA ASP A 62 -4.48 5.83 -5.13
C ASP A 62 -4.40 4.35 -4.72
N ASN A 63 -3.23 3.71 -4.90
CA ASN A 63 -2.98 2.35 -4.42
C ASN A 63 -3.03 2.24 -2.89
N LEU A 64 -2.47 3.20 -2.16
CA LEU A 64 -2.52 3.22 -0.69
C LEU A 64 -3.96 3.36 -0.18
N ILE A 65 -4.76 4.23 -0.78
CA ILE A 65 -6.19 4.38 -0.43
C ILE A 65 -6.95 3.08 -0.70
N SER A 66 -6.69 2.43 -1.84
CA SER A 66 -7.32 1.16 -2.19
C SER A 66 -6.94 0.05 -1.21
N ASN A 67 -5.65 -0.07 -0.87
CA ASN A 67 -5.14 -1.03 0.10
C ASN A 67 -5.72 -0.78 1.50
N GLU A 68 -5.82 0.48 1.93
CA GLU A 68 -6.43 0.83 3.23
C GLU A 68 -7.90 0.40 3.28
N LYS A 69 -8.66 0.62 2.19
CA LYS A 69 -10.04 0.17 2.09
C LYS A 69 -10.15 -1.35 2.18
N GLN A 70 -9.32 -2.08 1.43
CA GLN A 70 -9.29 -3.56 1.47
C GLN A 70 -8.90 -4.08 2.86
N LEU A 71 -7.95 -3.43 3.53
CA LEU A 71 -7.55 -3.79 4.89
C LEU A 71 -8.70 -3.58 5.88
N LYS A 72 -9.40 -2.45 5.80
CA LYS A 72 -10.60 -2.19 6.64
C LYS A 72 -11.69 -3.24 6.41
N GLU A 73 -11.96 -3.61 5.16
CA GLU A 73 -12.94 -4.64 4.83
C GLU A 73 -12.53 -6.02 5.35
N THR A 74 -11.26 -6.38 5.20
CA THR A 74 -10.71 -7.65 5.68
C THR A 74 -10.75 -7.73 7.20
N THR A 75 -10.37 -6.66 7.90
CA THR A 75 -10.46 -6.57 9.37
C THR A 75 -11.90 -6.72 9.85
N LYS A 76 -12.88 -6.10 9.18
CA LYS A 76 -14.30 -6.30 9.50
C LYS A 76 -14.74 -7.75 9.33
N LYS A 77 -14.35 -8.41 8.23
CA LYS A 77 -14.64 -9.83 8.01
C LYS A 77 -14.00 -10.70 9.09
N LEU A 78 -12.73 -10.44 9.43
CA LEU A 78 -12.02 -11.19 10.47
C LEU A 78 -12.69 -11.04 11.83
N LYS A 79 -13.13 -9.83 12.18
CA LYS A 79 -13.89 -9.59 13.43
C LYS A 79 -15.19 -10.40 13.45
N LYS A 80 -15.95 -10.41 12.36
CA LYS A 80 -17.18 -11.21 12.26
C LYS A 80 -16.90 -12.72 12.35
N THR A 81 -15.83 -13.18 11.71
CA THR A 81 -15.42 -14.60 11.81
C THR A 81 -15.04 -14.95 13.25
N LYS A 82 -14.34 -14.07 13.97
CA LYS A 82 -14.05 -14.26 15.39
C LYS A 82 -15.34 -14.37 16.21
N GLU A 83 -16.27 -13.44 16.05
CA GLU A 83 -17.56 -13.46 16.75
C GLU A 83 -18.34 -14.77 16.48
N ASN A 84 -18.30 -15.28 15.25
CA ASN A 84 -18.90 -16.57 14.92
C ASN A 84 -18.21 -17.75 15.62
N LEU A 85 -16.88 -17.72 15.73
CA LEU A 85 -16.13 -18.76 16.44
C LEU A 85 -16.42 -18.74 17.94
N ASP A 86 -16.52 -17.55 18.54
CA ASP A 86 -16.88 -17.38 19.95
C ASP A 86 -18.29 -17.98 20.20
N ASN A 87 -19.26 -17.69 19.34
CA ASN A 87 -20.60 -18.29 19.42
C ASN A 87 -20.59 -19.83 19.29
N ILE A 88 -19.75 -20.38 18.41
CA ILE A 88 -19.61 -21.84 18.27
C ILE A 88 -19.04 -22.45 19.55
N ALA A 89 -18.04 -21.80 20.16
CA ALA A 89 -17.48 -22.25 21.43
C ALA A 89 -18.54 -22.26 22.54
N ASP A 90 -19.39 -21.25 22.62
CA ASP A 90 -20.48 -21.17 23.60
C ASP A 90 -21.51 -22.29 23.40
N VAL A 91 -21.84 -22.63 22.16
CA VAL A 91 -22.73 -23.77 21.84
C VAL A 91 -22.10 -25.08 22.29
N ILE A 92 -20.81 -25.31 22.00
CA ILE A 92 -20.10 -26.52 22.44
C ILE A 92 -20.10 -26.63 23.96
N ASN A 93 -19.83 -25.54 24.67
CA ASN A 93 -19.85 -25.49 26.14
C ASN A 93 -21.24 -25.81 26.70
N SER A 94 -22.29 -25.29 26.06
CA SER A 94 -23.68 -25.56 26.45
C SER A 94 -24.06 -27.03 26.26
N VAL A 95 -23.66 -27.64 25.15
CA VAL A 95 -23.86 -29.08 24.88
C VAL A 95 -23.10 -29.93 25.89
N ALA A 96 -21.85 -29.59 26.19
CA ALA A 96 -21.06 -30.29 27.20
C ALA A 96 -21.71 -30.21 28.59
N GLY A 97 -22.24 -29.04 28.96
CA GLY A 97 -23.01 -28.85 30.19
C GLY A 97 -24.27 -29.72 30.24
N PHE A 98 -25.03 -29.77 29.14
CA PHE A 98 -26.22 -30.62 29.03
C PHE A 98 -25.88 -32.12 29.18
N ILE A 99 -24.84 -32.60 28.49
CA ILE A 99 -24.37 -33.99 28.59
C ILE A 99 -23.96 -34.31 30.04
N SER A 100 -23.28 -33.40 30.72
CA SER A 100 -22.91 -33.57 32.14
C SER A 100 -24.12 -33.71 33.05
N VAL A 101 -25.15 -32.90 32.85
CA VAL A 101 -26.41 -32.99 33.61
C VAL A 101 -27.13 -34.31 33.34
N VAL A 102 -27.27 -34.71 32.07
CA VAL A 102 -27.88 -36.00 31.71
C VAL A 102 -27.09 -37.16 32.31
N GLY A 103 -25.76 -37.11 32.26
CA GLY A 103 -24.90 -38.12 32.88
C GLY A 103 -25.16 -38.28 34.39
N LYS A 104 -25.30 -37.17 35.12
CA LYS A 104 -25.67 -37.20 36.55
C LYS A 104 -27.04 -37.86 36.78
N ILE A 105 -28.06 -37.45 36.02
CA ILE A 105 -29.40 -38.02 36.14
C ILE A 105 -29.38 -39.53 35.87
N VAL A 106 -28.65 -39.98 34.85
CA VAL A 106 -28.53 -41.40 34.54
C VAL A 106 -27.84 -42.16 35.68
N VAL A 107 -26.78 -41.59 36.28
CA VAL A 107 -26.13 -42.18 37.45
C VAL A 107 -27.10 -42.28 38.63
N ASP A 108 -27.82 -41.21 38.94
CA ASP A 108 -28.77 -41.15 40.07
C ASP A 108 -29.93 -42.15 39.90
N ILE A 109 -30.39 -42.40 38.67
CA ILE A 109 -31.47 -43.37 38.37
C ILE A 109 -30.94 -44.81 38.31
N ALA A 110 -29.74 -45.03 37.77
CA ALA A 110 -29.20 -46.37 37.54
C ALA A 110 -28.53 -47.00 38.76
N LEU A 111 -28.15 -46.20 39.77
CA LEU A 111 -27.49 -46.66 41.01
C LEU A 111 -28.13 -46.02 42.26
N PRO A 112 -29.40 -46.33 42.59
CA PRO A 112 -30.11 -45.68 43.70
C PRO A 112 -29.63 -46.10 45.11
N ASP A 113 -28.93 -47.23 45.25
CA ASP A 113 -28.61 -47.86 46.55
C ASP A 113 -27.09 -48.09 46.81
N LEU A 114 -26.23 -47.23 46.26
CA LEU A 114 -24.81 -47.10 46.63
C LEU A 114 -24.57 -45.73 47.27
#